data_AF-A0A2E1FNZ8-F1
#
_entry.id   AF-A0A2E1FNZ8-F1
#
_cell.length_a   1.000
_cell.length_b   1.000
_cell.length_c   1.000
_cell.angle_alpha   90.00
_cell.angle_beta   90.00
_cell.angle_gamma   90.00
#
_symmetry.space_group_name_H-M   'P 1'
#
loop_
_entity.id
_entity.type
_entity.pdbx_description
1 polymer ?
#
loop_
_entity_poly.entity_id
_entity_poly.type
_entity_poly.pdbx_seq_one_letter_code
_entity_poly.pdbx_strand_id
1 'polypeptide(L)'
;MEKDVKYIRITLWAMIAINTLFLWSEFMDGLSPISAAIIAGKIESVRTPLMIIELIAIATLFVDLVVRYDRIKSRLKALHILAVGFCVASFIFQIFVYYMDSAFLK
;
A
#
# COMPACT_ATOMS: atom_id res chain seq x y z
N MET A 1 4.78 24.38 -5.20
CA MET A 1 3.35 23.99 -5.16
C MET A 1 2.96 22.98 -6.24
N GLU A 2 3.24 23.19 -7.53
CA GLU A 2 2.94 22.18 -8.58
C GLU A 2 3.81 20.92 -8.49
N LYS A 3 5.10 21.09 -8.16
CA LYS A 3 6.05 19.97 -7.99
C LYS A 3 5.63 19.04 -6.84
N ASP A 4 5.18 19.60 -5.72
CA ASP A 4 4.78 18.85 -4.52
C ASP A 4 3.59 17.92 -4.80
N VAL A 5 2.60 18.42 -5.56
CA VAL A 5 1.43 17.66 -5.99
C VAL A 5 1.82 16.50 -6.92
N LYS A 6 2.85 16.68 -7.75
CA LYS A 6 3.38 15.62 -8.62
C LYS A 6 4.01 14.50 -7.79
N TYR A 7 4.81 14.83 -6.78
CA TYR A 7 5.44 13.82 -5.90
C TYR A 7 4.40 13.03 -5.12
N ILE A 8 3.40 13.69 -4.53
CA ILE A 8 2.30 13.00 -3.81
C ILE A 8 1.58 12.01 -4.72
N ARG A 9 1.31 12.39 -5.98
CA ARG A 9 0.65 11.51 -6.94
C ARG A 9 1.51 10.30 -7.30
N ILE A 10 2.82 10.49 -7.45
CA ILE A 10 3.77 9.40 -7.69
C ILE A 10 3.79 8.45 -6.50
N THR A 11 3.86 8.99 -5.28
CA THR A 11 3.82 8.19 -4.05
C THR A 11 2.52 7.40 -3.95
N LEU A 12 1.37 8.01 -4.26
CA LEU A 12 0.08 7.31 -4.27
C LEU A 12 0.08 6.14 -5.26
N TRP A 13 0.53 6.35 -6.49
CA TRP A 13 0.60 5.28 -7.49
C TRP A 13 1.57 4.17 -7.10
N ALA A 14 2.72 4.52 -6.54
CA ALA A 14 3.68 3.54 -6.03
C ALA A 14 3.07 2.70 -4.90
N MET A 15 2.39 3.34 -3.94
CA MET A 15 1.74 2.63 -2.83
C MET A 15 0.61 1.72 -3.29
N ILE A 16 -0.22 2.16 -4.25
CA ILE A 16 -1.26 1.31 -4.84
C ILE A 16 -0.63 0.08 -5.49
N ALA A 17 0.45 0.26 -6.26
CA ALA A 17 1.12 -0.84 -6.95
C ALA A 17 1.69 -1.86 -5.95
N ILE A 18 2.39 -1.41 -4.91
CA ILE A 18 3.00 -2.31 -3.92
C ILE A 18 1.93 -3.06 -3.12
N ASN A 19 0.91 -2.34 -2.59
CA ASN A 19 -0.20 -2.97 -1.86
C ASN A 19 -0.97 -3.98 -2.73
N THR A 20 -1.16 -3.66 -4.02
CA THR A 20 -1.82 -4.58 -4.97
C THR A 20 -0.97 -5.83 -5.22
N LEU A 21 0.36 -5.68 -5.36
CA LEU A 21 1.26 -6.83 -5.52
C LEU A 21 1.24 -7.74 -4.28
N PHE A 22 1.22 -7.15 -3.08
CA PHE A 22 1.13 -7.92 -1.84
C PHE A 22 -0.20 -8.68 -1.73
N LEU A 23 -1.33 -8.01 -1.96
CA LEU A 23 -2.63 -8.68 -1.95
C LEU A 23 -2.70 -9.76 -3.04
N TRP A 24 -2.12 -9.51 -4.21
CA TRP A 24 -2.07 -10.48 -5.28
C TRP A 24 -1.26 -11.71 -4.88
N SER A 25 -0.10 -11.56 -4.24
CA SER A 25 0.67 -12.72 -3.76
C SER A 25 -0.10 -13.55 -2.74
N GLU A 26 -0.81 -12.89 -1.82
CA GLU A 26 -1.55 -13.57 -0.75
C GLU A 26 -2.80 -14.30 -1.28
N PHE A 27 -3.62 -13.62 -2.08
CA PHE A 27 -4.88 -14.19 -2.60
C PHE A 27 -4.66 -15.22 -3.72
N MET A 28 -3.58 -15.10 -4.50
CA MET A 28 -3.33 -15.98 -5.64
C MET A 28 -2.48 -17.20 -5.31
N ASP A 29 -2.02 -17.35 -4.07
CA ASP A 29 -1.24 -18.53 -3.66
C ASP A 29 -1.99 -19.85 -3.94
N GLY A 30 -3.30 -19.86 -3.75
CA GLY A 30 -4.16 -21.03 -4.04
C GLY A 30 -4.58 -21.22 -5.51
N LEU A 31 -4.54 -20.18 -6.35
CA LEU A 31 -5.06 -20.21 -7.74
C LEU A 31 -3.95 -20.21 -8.81
N SER A 32 -2.87 -19.48 -8.57
CA SER A 32 -1.71 -19.35 -9.48
C SER A 32 -0.41 -19.32 -8.66
N PRO A 33 0.03 -20.48 -8.14
CA PRO A 33 1.14 -20.58 -7.19
C PRO A 33 2.47 -20.11 -7.80
N ILE A 34 2.67 -20.26 -9.11
CA ILE A 34 3.91 -19.85 -9.78
C ILE A 34 4.09 -18.33 -9.74
N SER A 35 3.03 -17.56 -10.03
CA SER A 35 3.10 -16.10 -9.98
C SER A 35 3.20 -15.57 -8.55
N ALA A 36 2.48 -16.20 -7.62
CA ALA A 36 2.51 -15.82 -6.21
C ALA A 36 3.92 -16.03 -5.62
N ALA A 37 4.54 -17.19 -5.86
CA ALA A 37 5.86 -17.53 -5.33
C ALA A 37 6.98 -16.58 -5.83
N ILE A 38 6.94 -16.16 -7.10
CA ILE A 38 7.95 -15.24 -7.65
C ILE A 38 7.86 -13.86 -6.98
N ILE A 39 6.63 -13.39 -6.73
CA ILE A 39 6.38 -12.08 -6.11
C ILE A 39 6.74 -12.15 -4.63
N ALA A 40 6.22 -13.16 -3.91
CA ALA A 40 6.47 -13.38 -2.50
C ALA A 40 7.97 -13.52 -2.21
N GLY A 41 8.70 -14.35 -2.97
CA GLY A 41 10.14 -14.55 -2.75
C GLY A 41 10.99 -13.28 -2.90
N LYS A 42 10.58 -12.35 -3.78
CA LYS A 42 11.25 -11.04 -3.89
C LYS A 42 10.88 -10.10 -2.75
N ILE A 43 9.60 -10.06 -2.38
CA ILE A 43 9.11 -9.22 -1.29
C ILE A 43 9.70 -9.67 0.05
N GLU A 44 9.81 -10.97 0.29
CA GLU A 44 10.35 -11.56 1.52
C GLU A 44 11.72 -10.97 1.88
N SER A 45 12.61 -10.86 0.88
CA SER A 45 13.99 -10.38 1.06
C SER A 45 14.09 -8.93 1.54
N VAL A 46 13.05 -8.13 1.31
CA VAL A 46 13.00 -6.69 1.63
C VAL A 46 11.75 -6.33 2.43
N ARG A 47 11.03 -7.32 2.99
CA ARG A 47 9.70 -7.12 3.56
C ARG A 47 9.71 -6.10 4.69
N THR A 48 10.61 -6.27 5.66
CA THR A 48 10.72 -5.38 6.82
C THR A 48 11.04 -3.93 6.43
N PRO A 49 12.11 -3.63 5.65
CA PRO A 49 12.37 -2.25 5.25
C PRO A 49 11.26 -1.67 4.34
N LEU A 50 10.64 -2.50 3.50
CA LEU A 50 9.51 -2.07 2.65
C LEU A 50 8.31 -1.63 3.50
N MET A 51 7.92 -2.41 4.51
CA MET A 51 6.82 -2.07 5.42
C MET A 51 7.05 -0.75 6.17
N ILE A 52 8.30 -0.45 6.56
CA ILE A 52 8.63 0.83 7.22
C ILE A 52 8.44 2.00 6.24
N ILE A 53 8.90 1.85 5.00
CA ILE A 53 8.73 2.87 3.95
C ILE A 53 7.25 3.06 3.63
N GLU A 54 6.48 1.97 3.54
CA GLU A 54 5.03 2.00 3.32
C GLU A 54 4.31 2.73 4.45
N LEU A 55 4.66 2.46 5.71
CA LEU A 55 4.08 3.18 6.85
C LEU A 55 4.26 4.69 6.72
N ILE A 56 5.48 5.14 6.43
CA ILE A 56 5.80 6.58 6.28
C ILE A 56 5.05 7.17 5.08
N ALA A 57 5.02 6.46 3.95
CA ALA A 57 4.35 6.92 2.74
C ALA A 57 2.83 7.01 2.93
N ILE A 58 2.21 6.00 3.54
CA ILE A 58 0.77 5.96 3.82
C ILE A 58 0.38 7.03 4.84
N ALA A 59 1.17 7.20 5.91
CA ALA A 59 0.94 8.28 6.87
C ALA A 59 1.01 9.65 6.18
N THR A 60 1.98 9.86 5.30
CA THR A 60 2.12 11.10 4.52
C THR A 60 0.93 11.32 3.58
N LEU A 61 0.50 10.29 2.85
CA LEU A 61 -0.67 10.36 1.96
C LEU A 61 -1.96 10.62 2.72
N PHE A 62 -2.12 10.03 3.90
CA PHE A 62 -3.27 10.25 4.75
C PHE A 62 -3.31 11.69 5.30
N VAL A 63 -2.18 12.20 5.81
CA VAL A 63 -2.08 13.59 6.26
C VAL A 63 -2.33 14.56 5.10
N ASP A 64 -1.78 14.29 3.91
CA ASP A 64 -2.03 15.12 2.73
C ASP A 64 -3.51 15.14 2.35
N LEU A 65 -4.18 13.98 2.38
CA LEU A 65 -5.61 13.87 2.13
C LEU A 65 -6.41 14.73 3.12
N VAL A 66 -6.09 14.68 4.42
CA VAL A 66 -6.80 15.44 5.46
C VAL A 66 -6.55 16.94 5.31
N VAL A 67 -5.29 17.35 5.13
CA VAL A 67 -4.91 18.78 5.04
C VAL A 67 -5.42 19.43 3.74
N ARG A 68 -5.41 18.69 2.63
CA ARG A 68 -5.82 19.23 1.31
C ARG A 68 -7.24 18.85 0.93
N TYR A 69 -8.01 18.24 1.81
CA TYR A 69 -9.35 17.73 1.53
C TYR A 69 -10.25 18.74 0.82
N ASP A 70 -10.26 19.99 1.29
CA ASP A 70 -11.11 21.05 0.75
C ASP A 70 -10.64 21.59 -0.61
N ARG A 71 -9.36 21.41 -0.94
CA ARG A 71 -8.77 21.87 -2.21
C ARG A 71 -8.92 20.86 -3.34
N ILE A 72 -9.37 19.64 -3.06
CA ILE A 72 -9.53 18.58 -4.07
C ILE A 72 -10.86 18.81 -4.83
N LYS A 73 -10.78 18.79 -6.17
CA LYS A 73 -11.96 18.88 -7.05
C LYS A 73 -12.98 17.79 -6.69
N SER A 74 -14.24 18.19 -6.51
CA SER A 74 -15.36 17.31 -6.07
C SER A 74 -15.43 15.96 -6.81
N ARG A 75 -15.24 15.96 -8.14
CA ARG A 75 -15.30 14.74 -8.97
C ARG A 75 -14.15 13.74 -8.71
N LEU A 76 -12.97 14.22 -8.31
CA LEU A 76 -11.81 13.37 -8.00
C LEU A 76 -11.65 13.11 -6.50
N LYS A 77 -12.40 13.84 -5.66
CA LYS A 77 -12.37 13.74 -4.21
C LYS A 77 -12.70 12.32 -3.75
N ALA A 78 -13.83 11.77 -4.20
CA ALA A 78 -14.24 10.42 -3.83
C ALA A 78 -13.21 9.34 -4.24
N LEU A 79 -12.67 9.45 -5.46
CA LEU A 79 -11.67 8.51 -5.98
C LEU A 79 -10.35 8.58 -5.20
N HIS A 80 -9.90 9.79 -4.83
CA HIS A 80 -8.68 9.98 -4.06
C HIS A 80 -8.84 9.47 -2.62
N ILE A 81 -9.99 9.71 -1.99
CA ILE A 81 -10.31 9.16 -0.66
C ILE A 81 -10.31 7.63 -0.70
N LEU A 82 -10.97 7.03 -1.70
CA LEU A 82 -10.98 5.57 -1.87
C LEU A 82 -9.59 5.00 -2.07
N ALA A 83 -8.76 5.64 -2.90
CA ALA A 83 -7.39 5.21 -3.15
C ALA A 83 -6.53 5.21 -1.87
N VAL A 84 -6.58 6.30 -1.10
CA VAL A 84 -5.84 6.40 0.17
C VAL A 84 -6.40 5.41 1.20
N GLY A 85 -7.72 5.29 1.30
CA GLY A 85 -8.38 4.33 2.17
C GLY A 85 -8.02 2.88 1.84
N PHE A 86 -7.93 2.54 0.55
CA PHE A 86 -7.46 1.24 0.09
C PHE A 86 -6.01 0.97 0.51
N CYS A 87 -5.10 1.94 0.37
CA CYS A 87 -3.72 1.80 0.83
C CYS A 87 -3.64 1.57 2.34
N VAL A 88 -4.41 2.33 3.13
CA VAL A 88 -4.46 2.17 4.59
C VAL A 88 -4.99 0.78 4.98
N ALA A 89 -6.11 0.36 4.39
CA ALA A 89 -6.72 -0.94 4.68
C ALA A 89 -5.80 -2.11 4.29
N SER A 90 -5.18 -2.03 3.11
CA SER A 90 -4.24 -3.04 2.61
C SER A 90 -3.02 -3.16 3.51
N PHE A 91 -2.47 -2.03 3.96
CA PHE A 91 -1.32 -2.03 4.87
C PHE A 91 -1.64 -2.58 6.26
N ILE A 92 -2.83 -2.29 6.80
CA ILE A 92 -3.29 -2.90 8.06
C ILE A 92 -3.41 -4.43 7.89
N PHE A 93 -3.96 -4.89 6.76
CA PHE A 93 -4.03 -6.32 6.44
C PHE A 93 -2.64 -6.94 6.32
N GLN A 94 -1.68 -6.26 5.68
CA GLN A 94 -0.30 -6.71 5.56
C GLN A 94 0.41 -6.81 6.92
N ILE A 95 0.20 -5.84 7.83
CA ILE A 95 0.69 -5.94 9.21
C ILE A 95 0.10 -7.16 9.91
N PHE A 96 -1.20 -7.40 9.73
CA PHE A 96 -1.88 -8.54 10.32
C PHE A 96 -1.29 -9.86 9.82
N VAL A 97 -1.11 -10.03 8.51
CA VAL A 97 -0.47 -11.22 7.91
C VAL A 97 0.96 -11.38 8.42
N TYR A 98 1.76 -10.31 8.42
CA TYR A 98 3.13 -10.35 8.95
C TYR A 98 3.19 -10.74 10.43
N TYR A 99 2.26 -10.24 11.23
CA TYR A 99 2.13 -10.61 12.64
C TYR A 99 1.76 -12.09 12.78
N MET A 100 0.82 -12.59 11.98
CA MET A 100 0.43 -13.99 11.96
C MET A 100 1.62 -14.88 11.57
N ASP A 101 2.32 -14.56 10.48
CA ASP A 101 3.52 -15.29 10.06
C ASP A 101 4.55 -15.33 11.20
N SER A 102 4.82 -14.19 11.83
CA SER A 102 5.79 -14.07 12.93
C SER A 102 5.36 -14.81 14.22
N ALA A 103 4.06 -14.90 14.48
CA ALA A 103 3.51 -15.51 15.69
C ALA A 103 3.30 -17.03 15.55
N PHE A 104 2.96 -17.50 14.35
CA PHE A 104 2.67 -18.91 14.06
C PHE A 104 3.87 -19.69 13.53
N LEU A 105 4.92 -19.03 13.02
CA LEU A 105 6.20 -19.67 12.72
C LEU A 105 7.06 -19.76 13.99
N LYS A 106 7.02 -20.95 14.60
CA LYS A 106 8.01 -21.48 15.54
C LYS A 106 8.75 -22.64 14.90
#